data_AF-A0A644ZR44-F1
#
_entry.id   AF-A0A644ZR44-F1
#
_cell.length_a   1.000
_cell.length_b   1.000
_cell.length_c   1.000
_cell.angle_alpha   90.00
_cell.angle_beta   90.00
_cell.angle_gamma   90.00
#
_symmetry.space_group_name_H-M   'P 1'
#
loop_
_entity.id
_entity.type
_entity.pdbx_description
1 polymer ?
#
loop_
_entity_poly.entity_id
_entity_poly.type
_entity_poly.pdbx_seq_one_letter_code
_entity_poly.pdbx_strand_id
1 'polypeptide(L)' 'MKDQPLPIHPYGWNELAQLYSPALSSSAQNKQLLRWIQNHPQLRDELAREGWVKGTRRLTSMQVRIIVAYLGEP' A
#
# COMPACT_ATOMS: atom_id res chain seq x y z
N MET A 1 -3.54 -2.44 23.53
CA MET A 1 -2.08 -2.24 23.39
C MET A 1 -1.62 -2.83 22.06
N LYS A 2 -1.59 -1.98 21.01
CA LYS A 2 -0.55 -1.86 19.98
C LYS A 2 -1.01 -0.79 18.98
N ASP A 3 -1.18 0.44 19.48
CA ASP A 3 -1.37 1.64 18.66
C ASP A 3 0.02 2.16 18.25
N GLN A 4 0.79 1.33 17.54
CA GLN A 4 2.08 1.77 17.02
C GLN A 4 1.83 2.25 15.59
N PRO A 5 1.89 3.57 15.33
CA PRO A 5 1.56 4.12 14.01
C PRO A 5 2.52 3.50 12.98
N LEU A 6 1.97 3.12 11.83
CA LEU A 6 2.78 2.58 10.73
C LEU A 6 3.88 3.60 10.39
N PRO A 7 5.17 3.27 10.60
CA PRO A 7 6.24 4.22 10.37
C PRO A 7 6.32 4.53 8.87
N ILE A 8 6.09 5.78 8.48
CA ILE A 8 6.15 6.18 7.08
C ILE A 8 7.61 6.14 6.59
N HIS A 9 7.98 5.06 5.91
CA HIS A 9 9.27 4.88 5.26
C HIS A 9 9.10 4.14 3.92
N PRO A 10 10.15 4.03 3.09
CA PRO A 10 10.05 3.27 1.85
C PRO A 10 9.84 1.78 2.16
N TYR A 11 8.73 1.23 1.70
CA TYR A 11 8.37 -0.16 1.92
C TYR A 11 8.54 -1.00 0.65
N GLY A 12 8.82 -2.29 0.82
CA GLY A 12 8.56 -3.26 -0.26
C GLY A 12 7.05 -3.36 -0.53
N TRP A 13 6.66 -3.58 -1.80
CA TRP A 13 5.25 -3.82 -2.12
C TRP A 13 4.66 -4.97 -1.30
N ASN A 14 5.38 -6.10 -1.23
CA ASN A 14 4.97 -7.27 -0.46
C ASN A 14 4.91 -6.99 1.05
N GLU A 15 5.85 -6.17 1.54
CA GLU A 15 5.94 -5.81 2.95
C GLU A 15 4.72 -4.98 3.36
N LEU A 16 4.38 -3.95 2.58
CA LEU A 16 3.17 -3.17 2.82
C LEU A 16 1.92 -4.03 2.68
N ALA A 17 1.84 -4.87 1.65
CA ALA A 17 0.69 -5.76 1.45
C ALA A 17 0.51 -6.77 2.60
N GLN A 18 1.60 -7.24 3.20
CA GLN A 18 1.56 -8.11 4.37
C GLN A 18 1.03 -7.38 5.60
N LEU A 19 1.42 -6.12 5.82
CA LEU A 19 0.95 -5.32 6.94
C LEU A 19 -0.58 -5.16 6.90
N TYR A 20 -1.16 -4.82 5.74
CA TYR A 20 -2.61 -4.70 5.59
C TYR A 20 -3.39 -6.02 5.56
N SER A 21 -2.73 -7.15 5.30
CA SER A 21 -3.42 -8.44 5.12
C SER A 21 -2.62 -9.63 5.65
N PRO A 22 -2.25 -9.64 6.94
CA PRO A 22 -1.34 -10.65 7.48
C PRO A 22 -1.91 -12.07 7.42
N ALA A 23 -3.24 -12.22 7.40
CA ALA A 23 -3.93 -13.52 7.34
C ALA A 23 -3.93 -14.18 5.94
N LEU A 24 -3.59 -13.43 4.88
CA LEU A 24 -3.61 -13.93 3.50
C LEU A 24 -2.26 -14.54 3.09
N SER A 25 -2.25 -15.42 2.08
CA SER A 25 -1.00 -15.86 1.44
C SER A 25 -0.32 -14.70 0.71
N SER A 26 1.01 -14.74 0.53
CA SER A 26 1.75 -13.63 -0.10
C SER A 26 1.23 -13.23 -1.49
N SER A 27 0.76 -14.19 -2.27
CA SER A 27 0.16 -13.91 -3.59
C SER A 27 -1.22 -13.25 -3.48
N ALA A 28 -2.00 -13.59 -2.44
CA ALA A 28 -3.29 -12.97 -2.16
C ALA A 28 -3.13 -11.56 -1.55
N GLN A 29 -2.16 -11.35 -0.65
CA GLN A 29 -1.80 -10.03 -0.09
C GLN A 29 -1.53 -9.02 -1.20
N ASN A 30 -0.64 -9.39 -2.15
CA ASN A 30 -0.29 -8.52 -3.27
C ASN A 30 -1.48 -8.18 -4.17
N LYS A 31 -2.34 -9.16 -4.44
CA LYS A 31 -3.56 -8.96 -5.22
C LYS A 31 -4.56 -8.09 -4.48
N GLN A 32 -4.67 -8.24 -3.16
CA GLN A 32 -5.57 -7.46 -2.33
C GLN A 32 -5.19 -5.98 -2.33
N LEU A 33 -3.91 -5.67 -2.09
CA LEU A 33 -3.42 -4.28 -2.15
C LEU A 33 -3.62 -3.67 -3.55
N LEU A 34 -3.33 -4.43 -4.60
CA LEU A 34 -3.57 -3.97 -5.98
C LEU A 34 -5.07 -3.72 -6.23
N ARG A 35 -5.96 -4.60 -5.74
CA ARG A 35 -7.41 -4.44 -5.87
C ARG A 35 -7.90 -3.20 -5.15
N TRP A 36 -7.41 -2.91 -3.95
CA TRP A 36 -7.78 -1.68 -3.25
C TRP A 36 -7.34 -0.44 -4.03
N ILE A 37 -6.10 -0.40 -4.52
CA ILE A 37 -5.67 0.73 -5.37
C ILE A 37 -6.54 0.84 -6.63
N GLN A 38 -6.90 -0.28 -7.27
CA GLN A 38 -7.75 -0.27 -8.47
C GLN A 38 -9.20 0.13 -8.20
N ASN A 39 -9.75 -0.24 -7.04
CA ASN A 39 -11.12 0.07 -6.63
C ASN A 39 -11.28 1.53 -6.19
N HIS A 40 -10.18 2.25 -5.94
CA HIS A 40 -10.17 3.64 -5.51
C HIS A 40 -9.49 4.51 -6.58
N PRO A 41 -10.22 5.01 -7.59
CA PRO A 41 -9.65 5.77 -8.70
C PRO A 41 -8.81 6.97 -8.26
N GLN A 42 -9.26 7.68 -7.22
CA GLN A 42 -8.54 8.84 -6.67
C GLN A 42 -7.17 8.46 -6.09
N LEU A 43 -7.12 7.38 -5.30
CA LEU A 43 -5.87 6.81 -4.76
C LEU A 43 -4.92 6.44 -5.91
N ARG A 44 -5.44 5.75 -6.92
CA ARG A 44 -4.64 5.34 -8.08
C ARG A 44 -4.09 6.54 -8.86
N ASP A 45 -4.90 7.57 -9.08
CA ASP A 45 -4.49 8.75 -9.84
C ASP A 45 -3.43 9.55 -9.07
N GLU A 46 -3.57 9.67 -7.75
CA GLU A 46 -2.58 10.34 -6.91
C GLU A 46 -1.26 9.55 -6.83
N LEU A 47 -1.34 8.23 -6.69
CA LEU A 47 -0.17 7.35 -6.82
C LEU A 47 0.51 7.49 -8.19
N ALA A 48 -0.26 7.54 -9.28
CA ALA A 48 0.27 7.68 -10.62
C ALA A 48 0.97 9.03 -10.83
N ARG A 49 0.46 10.12 -10.23
CA ARG A 49 1.12 11.44 -10.20
C ARG A 49 2.47 11.39 -9.51
N GLU A 50 2.58 10.60 -8.43
CA GLU A 50 3.85 10.31 -7.74
C GLU A 50 4.71 9.22 -8.43
N GLY A 51 4.42 8.93 -9.70
CA GLY A 51 5.22 8.00 -10.51
C GLY A 51 5.04 6.52 -10.18
N TRP A 52 4.00 6.15 -9.42
CA TRP A 52 3.67 4.75 -9.21
C TRP A 52 3.12 4.12 -10.49
N VAL A 53 3.63 2.93 -10.82
CA VAL A 53 3.15 2.12 -11.94
C VAL A 53 2.82 0.72 -11.46
N LYS A 54 1.89 0.06 -12.16
CA LYS A 54 1.57 -1.34 -11.88
C LYS A 54 2.83 -2.20 -12.05
N GLY A 55 3.17 -2.97 -11.02
CA GLY A 55 4.37 -3.83 -11.01
C GLY A 55 5.56 -3.25 -10.24
N THR A 56 5.43 -2.04 -9.67
CA THR A 56 6.41 -1.47 -8.75
C THR A 56 6.68 -2.41 -7.57
N ARG A 57 7.96 -2.69 -7.32
CA ARG A 57 8.41 -3.57 -6.22
C ARG A 57 8.71 -2.82 -4.92
N ARG A 58 9.01 -1.52 -5.00
CA ARG A 58 9.29 -0.64 -3.85
C ARG A 58 8.45 0.61 -3.91
N LEU A 59 7.79 0.92 -2.80
CA LEU A 59 7.00 2.13 -2.63
C LEU A 59 7.87 3.19 -1.95
N THR A 60 7.80 4.43 -2.44
CA THR A 60 8.45 5.56 -1.77
C THR A 60 7.67 5.94 -0.51
N SER A 61 8.31 6.67 0.42
CA SER A 61 7.61 7.18 1.60
C SER A 61 6.37 7.99 1.22
N MET A 62 6.40 8.75 0.11
CA MET A 62 5.23 9.51 -0.36
C MET A 62 4.10 8.58 -0.83
N GLN A 63 4.42 7.57 -1.63
CA GLN A 63 3.43 6.59 -2.09
C GLN A 63 2.79 5.83 -0.92
N VAL A 64 3.58 5.51 0.11
CA VAL A 64 3.10 4.88 1.34
C VAL A 64 2.15 5.81 2.10
N ARG A 65 2.49 7.10 2.24
CA ARG A 65 1.58 8.08 2.86
C ARG A 65 0.25 8.17 2.14
N ILE A 66 0.29 8.20 0.81
CA ILE A 66 -0.93 8.24 0.00
C ILE A 66 -1.76 6.98 0.28
N ILE A 67 -1.16 5.78 0.23
CA ILE A 67 -1.89 4.54 0.52
C ILE A 67 -2.52 4.56 1.91
N VAL A 68 -1.76 4.95 2.95
CA VAL A 68 -2.26 5.05 4.33
C VAL A 68 -3.35 6.11 4.48
N ALA A 69 -3.24 7.25 3.79
CA ALA A 69 -4.25 8.30 3.84
C ALA A 69 -5.61 7.85 3.25
N TYR A 70 -5.59 6.97 2.25
CA TYR A 70 -6.82 6.48 1.61
C TYR A 70 -7.35 5.16 2.20
N LEU A 71 -6.47 4.24 2.60
CA LEU A 71 -6.85 2.91 3.11
C LEU A 71 -6.90 2.84 4.65
N GLY A 72 -6.35 3.83 5.36
CA GLY A 72 -6.18 3.83 6.80
C GLY A 72 -4.88 3.14 7.25
N GLU A 73 -4.62 3.18 8.55
CA GLU A 73 -3.51 2.41 9.15
C GLU A 73 -3.89 0.92 9.24
N PRO A 74 -3.00 -0.01 8.87
CA PRO A 74 -3.25 -1.45 8.92
C PRO A 74 -3.24 -2.05 10.33
#